data_AF-A0A3R7QDX1-F1
#
_entry.id   AF-A0A3R7QDX1-F1
#
_cell.length_a   1.000
_cell.length_b   1.000
_cell.length_c   1.000
_cell.angle_alpha   90.00
_cell.angle_beta   90.00
_cell.angle_gamma   90.00
#
_symmetry.space_group_name_H-M   'P 1'
#
loop_
_entity.id
_entity.type
_entity.pdbx_description
1 polymer ?
#
loop_
_entity_poly.entity_id
_entity_poly.type
_entity_poly.pdbx_seq_one_letter_code
_entity_poly.pdbx_strand_id
1 'polypeptide(L)'
;MKVLLIVALALVALTAARPSDVIDIEQDHMEHEQEGVPGTAVEGEYSWVAPDGNEYVIKYVADRNGYRVVDDNVLPEFRDAKPTGEAEEDDE
;
A
#
# COMPACT_ATOMS: atom_id res chain seq x y z
N MET A 1 28.13 4.08 -31.54
CA MET A 1 28.25 5.10 -30.46
C MET A 1 27.00 5.97 -30.32
N LYS A 2 26.34 6.45 -31.40
CA LYS A 2 25.07 7.21 -31.29
C LYS A 2 23.87 6.37 -30.78
N VAL A 3 23.74 5.11 -31.23
CA VAL A 3 22.65 4.21 -30.81
C VAL A 3 22.77 3.82 -29.32
N LEU A 4 24.00 3.62 -28.82
CA LEU A 4 24.26 3.33 -27.41
C LEU A 4 23.87 4.51 -26.50
N LEU A 5 24.08 5.75 -26.97
CA LEU A 5 23.66 6.97 -26.30
C LEU A 5 22.13 7.12 -26.26
N ILE A 6 21.43 6.76 -27.33
CA ILE A 6 19.95 6.81 -27.39
C ILE A 6 19.35 5.75 -26.46
N VAL A 7 19.92 4.54 -26.40
CA VAL A 7 19.45 3.48 -25.49
C VAL A 7 19.76 3.84 -24.04
N ALA A 8 20.92 4.43 -23.75
CA ALA A 8 21.24 4.92 -22.40
C ALA A 8 20.32 6.08 -21.98
N LEU A 9 20.01 7.03 -22.89
CA LEU A 9 19.04 8.10 -22.62
C LEU A 9 17.62 7.57 -22.42
N ALA A 10 17.20 6.55 -23.18
CA ALA A 10 15.90 5.91 -23.00
C ALA A 10 15.79 5.17 -21.66
N LEU A 11 16.86 4.50 -21.22
CA LEU A 11 16.93 3.86 -19.90
C LEU A 11 16.93 4.89 -18.76
N VAL A 12 17.61 6.03 -18.92
CA VAL A 12 17.58 7.13 -17.94
C VAL A 12 16.19 7.79 -17.90
N ALA A 13 15.52 7.98 -19.05
CA ALA A 13 14.17 8.53 -19.11
C ALA A 13 13.13 7.64 -18.42
N LEU A 14 13.27 6.31 -18.48
CA LEU A 14 12.41 5.37 -17.74
C LEU A 14 12.53 5.55 -16.22
N THR A 15 13.67 6.02 -15.71
CA THR A 15 13.87 6.24 -14.27
C THR A 15 13.36 7.58 -13.76
N ALA A 16 13.06 8.54 -14.65
CA ALA A 16 12.61 9.89 -14.28
C ALA A 16 11.07 10.02 -14.19
N ALA A 17 10.34 8.95 -14.49
CA ALA A 17 8.87 8.90 -14.50
C ALA A 17 8.30 8.03 -13.37
N ARG A 18 9.02 7.89 -12.26
CA ARG A 18 8.50 7.23 -11.05
C ARG A 18 7.36 8.11 -10.51
N PRO A 19 6.26 7.51 -10.03
CA PRO A 19 5.04 8.24 -9.67
C PRO A 19 5.36 9.34 -8.66
N SER A 20 4.66 10.46 -8.82
CA SER A 20 4.78 11.63 -7.95
C SER A 20 4.24 11.26 -6.57
N ASP A 21 5.02 11.50 -5.52
CA ASP A 21 4.52 11.44 -4.15
C ASP A 21 3.25 12.28 -4.05
N VAL A 22 2.15 11.62 -3.71
CA VAL A 22 0.84 12.25 -3.56
C VAL A 22 0.72 12.81 -2.14
N ILE A 23 1.25 12.08 -1.17
CA ILE A 23 1.36 12.47 0.23
C ILE A 23 2.72 12.00 0.70
N ASP A 24 3.45 12.90 1.35
CA ASP A 24 4.68 12.61 2.08
C ASP A 24 4.64 13.49 3.35
N ILE A 25 4.34 12.87 4.47
CA ILE A 25 4.20 13.53 5.78
C ILE A 25 5.06 12.77 6.77
N GLU A 26 6.08 13.44 7.29
CA GLU A 26 6.93 12.95 8.37
C GLU A 26 6.76 13.84 9.61
N GLN A 27 6.44 13.22 10.75
CA GLN A 27 6.39 13.84 12.07
C GLN A 27 7.17 12.99 13.08
N ASP A 28 7.42 13.51 14.28
CA ASP A 28 8.26 12.84 15.31
C ASP A 28 7.93 11.36 15.52
N HIS A 29 6.65 10.97 15.52
CA HIS A 29 6.21 9.59 15.78
C HIS A 29 5.16 9.09 14.78
N MET A 30 5.03 9.74 13.62
CA MET A 30 4.02 9.39 12.62
C MET A 30 4.55 9.69 11.21
N GLU A 31 4.37 8.73 10.32
CA GLU A 31 4.72 8.89 8.89
C GLU A 31 3.52 8.50 8.03
N HIS A 32 3.37 9.16 6.88
CA HIS A 32 2.38 8.81 5.86
C HIS A 32 2.95 9.09 4.47
N GLU A 33 3.16 8.03 3.71
CA GLU A 33 3.57 8.07 2.31
C GLU A 33 2.45 7.53 1.40
N GLN A 34 2.26 8.16 0.24
CA GLN A 34 1.32 7.70 -0.77
C GLN A 34 1.84 8.01 -2.16
N GLU A 35 1.89 6.98 -3.01
CA GLU A 35 2.27 7.10 -4.41
C GLU A 35 1.11 6.77 -5.34
N GLY A 36 1.16 7.30 -6.57
CA GLY A 36 0.26 6.89 -7.66
C GLY A 36 -0.41 8.06 -8.36
N VAL A 37 -1.64 7.85 -8.82
CA VAL A 37 -2.42 8.86 -9.55
C VAL A 37 -3.58 9.34 -8.68
N PRO A 38 -3.52 10.57 -8.15
CA PRO A 38 -4.57 11.13 -7.31
C PRO A 38 -5.96 11.02 -7.96
N GLY A 39 -6.94 10.56 -7.19
CA GLY A 39 -8.31 10.37 -7.67
C GLY A 39 -8.53 9.19 -8.63
N THR A 40 -7.49 8.39 -8.94
CA THR A 40 -7.60 7.21 -9.82
C THR A 40 -7.21 5.93 -9.09
N ALA A 41 -5.94 5.82 -8.70
CA ALA A 41 -5.39 4.66 -8.03
C ALA A 41 -4.10 5.06 -7.32
N VAL A 42 -4.03 4.78 -6.03
CA VAL A 42 -2.88 5.06 -5.18
C VAL A 42 -2.59 3.86 -4.28
N GLU A 43 -1.32 3.72 -3.94
CA GLU A 43 -0.83 2.81 -2.91
C GLU A 43 -0.19 3.69 -1.84
N GLY A 44 -0.29 3.30 -0.58
CA GLY A 44 0.30 4.09 0.48
C GLY A 44 0.48 3.30 1.76
N GLU A 45 1.24 3.90 2.66
CA GLU A 45 1.48 3.40 4.00
C GLU A 45 1.42 4.52 5.02
N TYR A 46 0.92 4.22 6.20
CA TYR A 46 1.05 5.10 7.35
C TYR A 46 1.51 4.32 8.57
N SER A 47 2.35 4.96 9.37
CA SER A 47 2.92 4.40 10.58
C SER A 47 2.78 5.34 11.77
N TRP A 48 2.75 4.78 12.98
CA TRP A 48 2.84 5.55 14.20
C TRP A 48 3.42 4.75 15.36
N VAL A 49 4.09 5.44 16.30
CA VAL A 49 4.50 4.86 17.58
C VAL A 49 3.42 5.13 18.63
N ALA A 50 2.82 4.07 19.17
CA ALA A 50 1.76 4.17 20.17
C ALA A 50 2.33 4.32 21.60
N PRO A 51 1.49 4.63 22.61
CA PRO A 51 1.94 4.81 23.99
C PRO A 51 2.55 3.56 24.65
N ASP A 52 2.34 2.38 24.09
CA ASP A 52 2.96 1.11 24.51
C ASP A 52 4.41 0.97 24.00
N GLY A 53 4.88 1.92 23.18
CA GLY A 53 6.21 1.93 22.57
C GLY A 53 6.33 1.09 21.31
N ASN A 54 5.24 0.47 20.85
CA ASN A 54 5.23 -0.32 19.61
C ASN A 54 4.93 0.57 18.41
N GLU A 55 5.58 0.27 17.30
CA GLU A 55 5.28 0.88 16.01
C GLU A 55 4.20 0.06 15.29
N TYR A 56 3.19 0.76 14.82
CA TYR A 56 2.08 0.22 14.06
C TYR A 56 2.15 0.75 12.63
N VAL A 57 1.93 -0.13 11.65
CA VAL A 57 2.07 0.15 10.22
C VAL A 57 0.87 -0.44 9.50
N ILE A 58 0.31 0.33 8.58
CA ILE A 58 -0.78 -0.09 7.68
C ILE A 58 -0.38 0.24 6.26
N LYS A 59 -0.44 -0.76 5.37
CA LYS A 59 -0.28 -0.61 3.93
C LYS A 59 -1.61 -0.83 3.24
N TYR A 60 -1.89 0.00 2.24
CA TYR A 60 -3.18 0.00 1.58
C TYR A 60 -3.11 0.25 0.09
N VAL A 61 -4.20 -0.14 -0.58
CA VAL A 61 -4.50 0.22 -1.97
C VAL A 61 -5.83 0.96 -1.97
N ALA A 62 -5.89 2.10 -2.66
CA ALA A 62 -7.11 2.86 -2.88
C ALA A 62 -7.32 3.13 -4.37
N ASP A 63 -8.35 2.53 -4.94
CA ASP A 63 -8.66 2.59 -6.37
C ASP A 63 -10.18 2.54 -6.63
N ARG A 64 -10.58 2.28 -7.87
CA ARG A 64 -12.00 2.13 -8.25
C ARG A 64 -12.76 1.04 -7.48
N ASN A 65 -12.04 0.08 -6.89
CA ASN A 65 -12.59 -1.00 -6.07
C ASN A 65 -12.67 -0.60 -4.58
N GLY A 66 -12.40 0.66 -4.23
CA GLY A 66 -12.43 1.19 -2.87
C GLY A 66 -11.08 1.15 -2.16
N TYR A 67 -11.10 1.39 -0.84
CA TYR A 67 -9.93 1.30 0.04
C TYR A 67 -9.82 -0.10 0.63
N ARG A 68 -8.62 -0.69 0.60
CA ARG A 68 -8.35 -2.02 1.16
C ARG A 68 -6.97 -2.03 1.81
N VAL A 69 -6.91 -2.57 3.03
CA VAL A 69 -5.65 -2.90 3.69
C VAL A 69 -5.07 -4.14 3.02
N VAL A 70 -3.80 -4.08 2.66
CA VAL A 70 -3.07 -5.21 2.04
C VAL A 70 -2.08 -5.85 3.00
N ASP A 71 -1.61 -5.09 3.99
CA ASP A 71 -0.71 -5.55 5.03
C ASP A 71 -0.86 -4.64 6.25
N ASP A 72 -0.84 -5.21 7.44
CA ASP A 72 -0.86 -4.46 8.69
C ASP A 72 -0.32 -5.31 9.86
N ASN A 73 0.14 -4.63 10.91
CA ASN A 73 0.49 -5.25 12.19
C ASN A 73 -0.43 -4.75 13.33
N VAL A 74 -1.58 -4.16 12.98
CA VAL A 74 -2.44 -3.40 13.90
C VAL A 74 -3.64 -4.22 14.31
N LEU A 75 -4.18 -4.99 13.36
CA LEU A 75 -5.34 -5.81 13.58
C LEU A 75 -4.89 -7.10 14.27
N PRO A 76 -5.53 -7.50 15.38
CA PRO A 76 -5.38 -8.86 15.88
C PRO A 76 -5.79 -9.79 14.75
N GLU A 77 -4.89 -10.69 14.36
CA GLU A 77 -5.07 -11.47 13.14
C GLU A 77 -6.44 -12.17 13.15
N PHE A 78 -7.35 -11.80 12.24
CA PHE A 78 -8.59 -12.54 11.96
C PHE A 78 -8.31 -13.91 11.31
N ARG A 79 -7.12 -14.48 11.52
CA ARG A 79 -6.64 -15.71 10.87
C ARG A 79 -7.35 -16.97 11.35
N ASP A 80 -8.13 -16.89 12.44
CA ASP A 80 -8.93 -17.99 12.96
C ASP A 80 -10.45 -17.79 12.82
N ALA A 81 -10.90 -16.68 12.22
CA ALA A 81 -12.30 -16.55 11.85
C ALA A 81 -12.55 -17.42 10.61
N LYS A 82 -12.70 -18.73 10.81
CA LYS A 82 -13.29 -19.61 9.79
C LYS A 82 -14.55 -18.93 9.27
N PRO A 83 -14.77 -18.88 7.94
CA PRO A 83 -16.03 -18.42 7.41
C PRO A 83 -17.11 -19.35 7.98
N THR A 84 -17.88 -18.87 8.95
CA THR A 84 -19.09 -19.55 9.43
C THR A 84 -20.12 -19.44 8.31
N GLY A 85 -19.95 -20.33 7.33
CA GLY A 85 -20.71 -20.43 6.12
C GLY A 85 -20.55 -21.82 5.52
N GLU A 86 -20.38 -22.84 6.35
CA GLU A 86 -20.89 -24.16 6.02
C GLU A 86 -22.41 -24.02 6.17
N ALA A 87 -23.09 -23.77 5.05
CA ALA A 87 -24.50 -24.07 4.98
C ALA A 87 -24.59 -25.59 5.24
N GLU A 88 -25.17 -25.96 6.38
CA GLU A 88 -25.63 -27.33 6.57
C GLU A 88 -26.63 -27.58 5.44
N GLU A 89 -26.20 -28.32 4.43
CA GLU A 89 -27.13 -28.98 3.53
C GLU A 89 -27.82 -30.03 4.39
N ASP A 90 -29.02 -29.68 4.85
CA ASP A 90 -29.97 -30.60 5.47
C ASP A 90 -30.26 -31.74 4.49
N ASP A 91 -29.52 -32.83 4.60
CA ASP A 91 -29.87 -34.12 4.02
C ASP A 91 -30.97 -34.76 4.90
N GLU A 92 -32.24 -34.54 4.55
CA GLU A 92 -33.35 -35.47 4.83
C GLU A 92 -34.46 -35.39 3.77
#